data_AF-A0A838IGT9-F1
#
_entry.id   AF-A0A838IGT9-F1
#
_cell.length_a   1.000
_cell.length_b   1.000
_cell.length_c   1.000
_cell.angle_alpha   90.00
_cell.angle_beta   90.00
_cell.angle_gamma   90.00
#
_symmetry.space_group_name_H-M   'P 1'
#
loop_
_entity.id
_entity.type
_entity.pdbx_description
1 polymer ?
#
loop_
_entity_poly.entity_id
_entity_poly.type
_entity_poly.pdbx_seq_one_letter_code
_entity_poly.pdbx_strand_id
1 'polypeptide(L)' 'MKHCCSQIVELLVDYLEGELSAEQTAELDSHFAGCPPCVAFLETYRETGKVCKCALEKELPAAMEQTLLNFLKTTIQG' A
#
# COMPACT_ATOMS: atom_id res chain seq x y z
N MET A 1 -6.90 -27.56 -6.37
CA MET A 1 -5.81 -26.92 -5.60
C MET A 1 -6.41 -25.73 -4.89
N LYS A 2 -6.48 -25.75 -3.55
CA LYS A 2 -6.86 -24.58 -2.75
C LYS A 2 -5.59 -23.77 -2.53
N HIS A 3 -5.33 -22.77 -3.36
CA HIS A 3 -4.52 -21.65 -2.89
C HIS A 3 -5.33 -21.06 -1.74
N CYS A 4 -4.82 -21.18 -0.52
CA CYS A 4 -5.56 -20.74 0.66
C CYS A 4 -5.73 -19.23 0.53
N CYS A 5 -6.95 -18.71 0.73
CA CYS A 5 -7.22 -17.27 0.57
C CYS A 5 -6.21 -16.40 1.37
N SER A 6 -5.68 -16.91 2.48
CA SER A 6 -4.64 -16.26 3.28
C SER A 6 -3.35 -16.00 2.51
N GLN A 7 -2.87 -16.94 1.71
CA GLN A 7 -1.62 -16.81 0.96
C GLN A 7 -1.70 -15.75 -0.13
N ILE A 8 -2.87 -15.63 -0.76
CA ILE A 8 -3.13 -14.58 -1.76
C ILE A 8 -3.19 -13.22 -1.08
N VAL A 9 -3.85 -13.14 0.08
CA VAL A 9 -3.95 -11.91 0.85
C VAL A 9 -2.57 -11.45 1.34
N GLU A 10 -1.76 -12.35 1.90
CA GLU A 10 -0.38 -12.07 2.31
C GLU A 10 0.45 -11.52 1.14
N LEU A 11 0.41 -12.19 -0.02
CA LEU A 11 1.13 -11.74 -1.21
C LEU A 11 0.73 -10.31 -1.64
N LEU A 12 -0.56 -9.97 -1.55
CA LEU A 12 -1.05 -8.64 -1.91
C LEU A 12 -0.70 -7.58 -0.85
N VAL A 13 -0.64 -7.94 0.43
CA VAL A 13 -0.13 -7.07 1.48
C VAL A 13 1.33 -6.75 1.21
N ASP A 14 2.16 -7.77 1.03
CA ASP A 14 3.59 -7.59 0.75
C ASP A 14 3.82 -6.75 -0.52
N TYR A 15 3.00 -6.95 -1.56
CA TYR A 15 3.05 -6.14 -2.78
C TYR A 15 2.71 -4.66 -2.51
N LEU A 16 1.67 -4.39 -1.71
CA LEU A 16 1.24 -3.03 -1.39
C LEU A 16 2.19 -2.30 -0.44
N GLU A 17 2.86 -3.04 0.44
CA GLU A 17 3.88 -2.52 1.38
C GLU A 17 5.27 -2.42 0.75
N GLY A 18 5.46 -3.01 -0.45
CA GLY A 18 6.73 -2.99 -1.17
C GLY A 18 7.77 -3.94 -0.57
N GLU A 19 7.33 -5.00 0.11
CA GLU A 19 8.18 -5.98 0.79
C GLU A 19 8.53 -7.19 -0.09
N LEU A 20 7.91 -7.29 -1.28
CA LEU A 20 8.24 -8.34 -2.24
C LEU A 20 9.64 -8.17 -2.85
N SER A 21 10.22 -9.30 -3.27
CA SER A 21 11.40 -9.26 -4.11
C SER A 21 11.11 -8.55 -5.44
N ALA A 22 12.17 -7.99 -6.06
CA ALA A 22 12.05 -7.31 -7.35
C ALA A 22 11.47 -8.22 -8.45
N GLU A 23 11.82 -9.51 -8.41
CA GLU A 23 11.31 -10.52 -9.35
C GLU A 23 9.80 -10.72 -9.18
N GLN A 24 9.33 -10.96 -7.96
CA GLN A 24 7.90 -11.14 -7.67
C GLN A 24 7.08 -9.87 -7.98
N THR A 25 7.66 -8.70 -7.71
CA THR A 25 7.02 -7.41 -8.04
C THR A 25 6.81 -7.29 -9.54
N ALA A 26 7.85 -7.58 -10.34
CA ALA A 26 7.77 -7.53 -11.80
C ALA A 26 6.76 -8.53 -12.38
N GLU A 27 6.67 -9.74 -11.81
CA GLU A 27 5.67 -10.74 -12.21
C GLU A 27 4.24 -10.25 -11.95
N LEU A 28 3.99 -9.66 -10.78
CA LEU A 28 2.69 -9.10 -10.41
C LEU A 28 2.33 -7.89 -11.26
N ASP A 29 3.28 -6.98 -11.51
CA ASP A 29 3.08 -5.82 -12.39
C ASP A 29 2.70 -6.27 -13.81
N SER A 30 3.39 -7.28 -14.35
CA SER A 30 3.06 -7.88 -15.64
C SER A 30 1.66 -8.51 -15.63
N HIS A 31 1.25 -9.15 -14.54
CA HIS A 31 -0.09 -9.71 -14.40
C HIS A 31 -1.15 -8.61 -14.39
N PHE A 32 -0.97 -7.57 -13.59
CA PHE A 32 -1.90 -6.45 -13.48
C PHE A 32 -2.05 -5.68 -14.79
N ALA A 33 -0.97 -5.53 -15.57
CA ALA A 33 -1.03 -4.92 -16.90
C ALA A 33 -1.95 -5.68 -17.87
N GLY A 34 -2.09 -7.00 -17.71
CA GLY A 34 -2.91 -7.86 -18.58
C GLY A 34 -4.26 -8.29 -18.01
N CYS A 35 -4.57 -7.97 -16.75
CA CYS A 35 -5.71 -8.56 -16.04
C CYS A 35 -6.56 -7.51 -15.30
N PRO A 36 -7.50 -6.84 -15.99
CA PRO A 36 -8.41 -5.87 -15.37
C PRO A 36 -9.18 -6.38 -14.14
N PRO A 37 -9.64 -7.65 -14.07
CA PRO A 37 -10.30 -8.17 -12.86
C PRO A 37 -9.40 -8.17 -11.62
N CYS A 38 -8.11 -8.49 -11.78
CA CYS A 38 -7.17 -8.51 -10.67
C CYS A 38 -6.80 -7.09 -10.22
N VAL A 39 -6.72 -6.14 -11.15
CA VAL A 39 -6.58 -4.71 -10.81
C VAL A 39 -7.78 -4.23 -10.00
N ALA A 40 -9.00 -4.54 -10.43
CA ALA A 40 -10.22 -4.16 -9.70
C ALA A 40 -10.27 -4.77 -8.28
N PHE A 41 -9.80 -6.02 -8.13
CA PHE A 41 -9.67 -6.66 -6.83
C PHE A 41 -8.64 -5.96 -5.95
N LEU A 42 -7.45 -5.64 -6.50
CA LEU A 42 -6.39 -4.93 -5.78
C LEU A 42 -6.86 -3.55 -5.27
N GLU A 43 -7.59 -2.80 -6.10
CA GLU A 43 -8.17 -1.51 -5.69
C GLU A 43 -9.17 -1.66 -4.53
N THR A 44 -10.07 -2.65 -4.62
CA THR A 44 -11.04 -2.95 -3.55
C THR A 44 -10.32 -3.33 -2.25
N TYR A 45 -9.24 -4.11 -2.36
CA TYR A 45 -8.44 -4.52 -1.21
C TYR A 45 -7.72 -3.32 -0.57
N ARG A 46 -7.14 -2.43 -1.40
CA ARG A 46 -6.51 -1.18 -0.96
C ARG A 46 -7.49 -0.28 -0.20
N GLU A 47 -8.73 -0.17 -0.66
CA GLU A 47 -9.78 0.59 0.04
C GLU A 47 -10.13 -0.02 1.39
N THR A 48 -10.24 -1.35 1.47
CA THR A 48 -10.49 -2.07 2.72
C THR A 48 -9.38 -1.79 3.74
N GLY A 49 -8.11 -1.82 3.30
CA GLY A 49 -6.96 -1.48 4.13
C GLY A 49 -6.98 -0.03 4.64
N LYS A 50 -7.36 0.94 3.79
CA LYS A 50 -7.51 2.35 4.19
C LYS A 50 -8.56 2.54 5.29
N VAL A 51 -9.72 1.89 5.16
CA VAL A 51 -10.79 1.98 6.19
C VAL A 51 -10.30 1.46 7.54
N CYS A 52 -9.63 0.32 7.56
CA CYS A 52 -9.01 -0.22 8.77
C CYS A 52 -7.93 0.72 9.33
N LYS A 53 -7.08 1.29 8.47
CA LYS A 53 -6.02 2.23 8.89
C LYS A 53 -6.61 3.50 9.48
N CYS A 54 -7.63 4.10 8.87
CA CYS A 54 -8.30 5.28 9.42
C CYS A 54 -9.01 5.00 10.75
N ALA A 55 -9.59 3.81 10.91
CA ALA A 55 -10.22 3.41 12.17
C ALA A 55 -9.20 3.18 13.31
N LEU A 56 -7.96 2.83 12.95
CA LEU A 56 -6.86 2.55 13.88
C LEU A 56 -5.82 3.70 13.95
N GLU A 57 -6.02 4.76 13.18
CA GLU A 57 -5.06 5.85 13.05
C GLU A 57 -5.01 6.61 14.37
N LYS A 58 -3.84 6.59 15.00
CA LYS A 58 -3.56 7.49 16.11
C LYS A 58 -3.33 8.88 15.53
N GLU A 59 -4.02 9.88 16.08
CA GLU A 59 -3.82 11.27 15.69
C GLU A 59 -2.34 11.62 15.80
N LEU A 60 -1.80 12.18 14.71
CA LEU A 60 -0.46 12.71 14.69
C LEU A 60 -0.39 13.86 15.70
N PRO A 61 0.53 13.85 16.68
CA PRO A 61 0.66 14.97 17.59
C PRO A 61 0.94 16.25 16.80
N ALA A 62 0.16 17.31 17.04
CA ALA A 62 0.23 18.55 16.27
C ALA A 62 1.64 19.16 16.22
N ALA A 63 2.45 18.99 17.27
CA ALA A 63 3.84 19.44 17.29
C ALA A 63 4.73 18.72 16.25
N MET A 64 4.48 17.43 16.01
CA MET A 64 5.21 16.64 15.02
C MET A 64 4.79 17.01 13.60
N GLU A 65 3.49 17.25 13.37
CA GLU A 65 2.96 17.75 12.11
C GLU A 65 3.62 19.07 11.70
N GLN A 66 3.65 20.05 12.61
CA GLN A 66 4.25 21.36 12.34
C GLN A 66 5.74 21.28 12.04
N THR A 67 6.46 20.41 12.74
CA THR A 67 7.89 20.17 12.50
C THR A 67 8.13 19.62 11.10
N LEU A 68 7.36 18.60 10.70
CA LEU A 68 7.43 17.99 9.37
C LEU A 68 7.09 19.00 8.26
N LEU A 69 6.01 19.75 8.41
CA LEU A 69 5.60 20.76 7.43
C LEU A 69 6.65 21.85 7.24
N ASN A 70 7.29 22.30 8.34
CA ASN A 70 8.37 23.28 8.26
C ASN A 70 9.58 22.71 7.53
N PHE A 71 9.99 21.48 7.87
CA PHE A 71 11.11 20.81 7.19
C PHE A 71 10.87 20.67 5.68
N LEU A 72 9.72 20.12 5.27
CA LEU A 72 9.38 19.92 3.86
C LEU A 72 9.36 21.23 3.07
N LYS A 73 8.80 22.31 3.65
CA LYS A 73 8.83 23.65 3.04
C LYS A 73 10.26 24.15 2.83
N THR A 74 11.13 23.96 3.81
CA THR A 74 12.53 24.42 3.71
C THR A 74 13.40 23.59 2.75
N THR A 75 13.07 22.31 2.55
CA THR A 75 13.93 21.38 1.80
C THR A 75 13.47 21.14 0.36
N ILE A 76 12.17 21.25 0.06
CA ILE A 76 11.61 20.98 -1.29
C ILE A 76 11.42 22.29 -2.09
N GLN A 77 11.40 23.45 -1.43
CA GLN A 77 11.30 24.77 -2.09
C GLN A 77 12.65 25.53 -2.15
N GLY A 78 13.77 24.86 -1.83
CA GLY A 78 15.13 25.41 -1.89
C GLY A 78 15.92 24.86 -3.08
#